data_AF-A0A4Q8R1K9-F1
#
_entry.id   AF-A0A4Q8R1K9-F1
#
_cell.length_a   1.000
_cell.length_b   1.000
_cell.length_c   1.000
_cell.angle_alpha   90.00
_cell.angle_beta   90.00
_cell.angle_gamma   90.00
#
_symmetry.space_group_name_H-M   'P 1'
#
loop_
_entity.id
_entity.type
_entity.pdbx_description
1 polymer ?
#
loop_
_entity_poly.entity_id
_entity_poly.type
_entity_poly.pdbx_seq_one_letter_code
_entity_poly.pdbx_strand_id
1 'polypeptide(L)'
;MFQKPPAAELYDTLADTSGYARPTDDFGEATVGDPLENLQKLRQMLIDKRRYLAQDAMTYPVVFLGRAQDIADVQNLLNSLDQAIEHEQALRRS
;
A
#
# COMPACT_ATOMS: atom_id res chain seq x y z
N MET A 1 -7.89 39.30 11.41
CA MET A 1 -8.03 38.89 12.82
C MET A 1 -7.39 37.52 12.97
N PHE A 2 -6.32 37.41 13.75
CA PHE A 2 -5.69 36.11 14.04
C PHE A 2 -6.54 35.42 15.10
N GLN A 3 -7.39 34.47 14.69
CA GLN A 3 -8.04 33.56 15.63
C GLN A 3 -6.95 32.81 16.37
N LYS A 4 -6.98 32.87 17.70
CA LYS A 4 -6.11 32.04 18.54
C LYS A 4 -6.34 30.57 18.16
N PRO A 5 -5.28 29.77 17.98
CA PRO A 5 -5.46 28.35 17.74
C PRO A 5 -6.27 27.74 18.90
N PRO A 6 -7.12 26.73 18.60
CA PRO A 6 -7.93 26.07 19.61
C PRO A 6 -7.05 25.51 20.74
N ALA A 7 -7.61 25.41 21.95
CA ALA A 7 -6.92 24.84 23.10
C ALA A 7 -6.46 23.41 22.78
N ALA A 8 -5.26 23.03 23.26
CA ALA A 8 -4.64 21.73 22.92
C ALA A 8 -5.53 20.52 23.27
N GLU A 9 -6.40 20.66 24.26
CA GLU A 9 -7.36 19.63 24.71
C GLU A 9 -8.51 19.40 23.71
N LEU A 10 -8.73 20.33 22.78
CA LEU A 10 -9.72 20.24 21.70
C LEU A 10 -9.07 19.83 20.37
N TYR A 11 -7.75 19.63 20.34
CA TYR A 11 -7.03 19.24 19.14
C TYR A 11 -7.15 17.73 18.95
N ASP A 12 -8.15 17.33 18.17
CA ASP A 12 -8.36 15.94 17.80
C ASP A 12 -7.34 15.51 16.73
N THR A 13 -6.22 14.98 17.21
CA THR A 13 -5.16 14.43 16.34
C THR A 13 -5.66 13.26 15.49
N LEU A 14 -6.71 12.55 15.91
CA LEU A 14 -7.28 11.44 15.13
C LEU A 14 -8.09 11.98 13.96
N ALA A 15 -8.86 13.04 14.15
CA ALA A 15 -9.57 13.72 13.06
C ALA A 15 -8.60 14.28 12.00
N ASP A 16 -7.51 14.94 12.41
CA ASP A 16 -6.54 15.51 11.47
C ASP A 16 -5.69 14.45 10.74
N THR A 17 -5.43 13.30 11.38
CA THR A 17 -4.70 12.18 10.74
C THR A 17 -5.59 11.30 9.87
N SER A 18 -6.91 11.31 10.08
CA SER A 18 -7.88 10.59 9.24
C SER A 18 -7.90 11.06 7.79
N GLY A 19 -7.57 12.33 7.54
CA GLY A 19 -7.44 12.89 6.19
C GLY A 19 -6.21 12.39 5.41
N TYR A 20 -5.16 11.95 6.12
CA TYR A 20 -3.98 11.30 5.52
C TYR A 20 -4.22 9.82 5.27
N ALA A 21 -5.11 9.20 6.05
CA ALA A 21 -5.64 7.87 5.79
C ALA A 21 -6.74 7.95 4.70
N ARG A 22 -6.42 8.51 3.53
CA ARG A 22 -7.34 8.40 2.38
C ARG A 22 -7.54 6.91 2.08
N PRO A 23 -8.77 6.37 2.20
CA PRO A 23 -9.10 5.11 1.57
C PRO A 23 -9.34 5.43 0.09
N THR A 24 -8.27 5.77 -0.62
CA THR A 24 -8.26 5.86 -2.08
C THR A 24 -7.12 5.01 -2.59
N ASP A 25 -7.06 3.76 -2.14
CA ASP A 25 -6.80 2.69 -3.07
C ASP A 25 -8.15 2.02 -3.27
N ASP A 26 -8.75 2.36 -4.41
CA ASP A 26 -9.88 1.65 -5.00
C ASP A 26 -9.47 0.18 -5.10
N PHE A 27 -9.72 -0.60 -4.05
CA PHE A 27 -9.75 -2.06 -4.15
C PHE A 27 -10.95 -2.32 -5.05
N GLY A 28 -10.70 -2.26 -6.36
CA GLY A 28 -11.74 -2.24 -7.38
C GLY A 28 -12.76 -3.34 -7.16
N GLU A 29 -13.97 -3.10 -7.67
CA GLU A 29 -15.11 -4.00 -7.64
C GLU A 29 -14.64 -5.46 -7.75
N ALA A 30 -14.95 -6.28 -6.73
CA ALA A 30 -14.58 -7.69 -6.64
C ALA A 30 -15.33 -8.48 -7.71
N THR A 31 -14.90 -8.28 -8.95
CA THR A 31 -15.31 -9.06 -10.09
C THR A 31 -14.74 -10.45 -9.89
N VAL A 32 -15.59 -11.47 -10.02
CA VAL A 32 -15.15 -12.87 -10.17
C VAL A 32 -14.48 -12.98 -11.55
N GLY A 33 -13.35 -12.31 -11.69
CA GLY A 33 -12.51 -12.26 -12.88
C GLY A 33 -11.53 -13.42 -12.88
N ASP A 34 -10.84 -13.58 -14.01
CA ASP A 34 -9.80 -14.57 -14.18
C ASP A 34 -8.80 -14.53 -12.98
N PRO A 35 -8.60 -15.66 -12.25
CA PRO A 35 -7.66 -15.73 -11.13
C PRO A 35 -6.26 -15.23 -11.49
N LEU A 36 -5.79 -15.51 -12.71
CA LEU A 36 -4.47 -15.07 -13.17
C LEU A 36 -4.41 -13.55 -13.34
N GLU A 37 -5.47 -12.94 -13.89
CA GLU A 37 -5.55 -11.48 -14.01
C GLU A 37 -5.59 -10.81 -12.63
N ASN A 38 -6.30 -11.41 -11.68
CA ASN A 38 -6.35 -10.90 -10.30
C ASN A 38 -4.97 -10.93 -9.63
N LEU A 39 -4.21 -12.02 -9.80
CA LEU A 39 -2.83 -12.11 -9.30
C LEU A 39 -1.91 -11.08 -9.97
N GLN A 40 -2.05 -10.87 -11.28
CA GLN A 40 -1.28 -9.85 -12.01
C GLN A 40 -1.62 -8.42 -11.56
N LYS A 41 -2.90 -8.12 -11.34
CA LYS A 41 -3.34 -6.83 -10.78
C LYS A 41 -2.78 -6.60 -9.39
N LEU A 42 -2.89 -7.59 -8.51
CA LEU A 42 -2.35 -7.52 -7.15
C LEU A 42 -0.83 -7.29 -7.17
N ARG A 43 -0.11 -7.94 -8.10
CA ARG A 43 1.33 -7.76 -8.26
C ARG A 43 1.67 -6.32 -8.63
N GLN A 44 0.94 -5.74 -9.58
CA GLN A 44 1.13 -4.35 -9.98
C GLN A 44 0.89 -3.39 -8.80
N MET A 45 -0.20 -3.59 -8.05
CA MET A 45 -0.50 -2.79 -6.85
C MET A 45 0.63 -2.86 -5.82
N LEU A 46 1.18 -4.04 -5.56
CA LEU A 46 2.28 -4.21 -4.60
C LEU A 46 3.59 -3.55 -5.08
N ILE A 47 3.87 -3.58 -6.39
CA ILE A 47 5.01 -2.85 -6.97
C ILE A 47 4.86 -1.35 -6.75
N ASP A 48 3.67 -0.82 -7.00
CA ASP A 48 3.40 0.61 -6.86
C ASP A 48 3.42 1.04 -5.39
N LYS A 49 2.87 0.22 -4.49
CA LYS A 49 3.01 0.41 -3.04
C LYS A 49 4.48 0.43 -2.59
N ARG A 50 5.32 -0.49 -3.07
CA ARG A 50 6.76 -0.51 -2.76
C ARG A 50 7.45 0.78 -3.20
N ARG A 51 7.11 1.28 -4.40
CA ARG A 51 7.65 2.55 -4.92
C ARG A 51 7.21 3.73 -4.07
N TYR A 52 5.95 3.77 -3.68
CA TYR A 52 5.42 4.80 -2.79
C TYR A 52 6.16 4.80 -1.44
N LEU A 53 6.35 3.64 -0.81
CA LEU A 53 7.08 3.51 0.46
C LEU A 53 8.54 3.98 0.33
N ALA A 54 9.18 3.70 -0.81
CA ALA A 54 10.54 4.17 -1.07
C ALA A 54 10.60 5.70 -1.21
N GLN A 55 9.63 6.31 -1.91
CA GLN A 55 9.51 7.76 -1.98
C GLN A 55 9.26 8.38 -0.60
N ASP A 56 8.36 7.79 0.19
CA ASP A 56 8.03 8.24 1.54
C ASP A 56 9.27 8.21 2.46
N ALA A 57 10.08 7.14 2.37
CA ALA A 57 11.34 7.03 3.10
C ALA A 57 12.38 8.09 2.71
N MET A 58 12.39 8.50 1.43
CA MET A 58 13.27 9.57 0.94
C MET A 58 12.79 10.95 1.37
N THR A 59 11.46 11.17 1.39
CA THR A 59 10.85 12.46 1.75
C THR A 59 10.89 12.70 3.26
N TYR A 60 10.68 11.66 4.08
CA TYR A 60 10.57 11.77 5.52
C TYR A 60 11.60 10.87 6.24
N PRO A 61 12.75 11.42 6.65
CA PRO A 61 13.81 10.63 7.30
C PRO A 61 13.37 9.93 8.58
N VAL A 62 12.37 10.47 9.29
CA VAL A 62 11.86 9.91 10.55
C VAL A 62 11.18 8.55 10.37
N VAL A 63 10.63 8.26 9.18
CA VAL A 63 9.97 6.98 8.88
C VAL A 63 10.89 6.00 8.17
N PHE A 64 12.13 6.38 7.85
CA PHE A 64 13.04 5.58 7.01
C PHE A 64 13.19 4.13 7.46
N LEU A 65 13.44 3.90 8.75
CA LEU A 65 13.65 2.55 9.28
C LEU A 65 12.37 1.70 9.23
N GLY A 66 11.22 2.30 9.54
CA GLY A 66 9.91 1.63 9.41
C GLY A 66 9.60 1.29 7.95
N ARG A 67 9.87 2.22 7.04
CA ARG A 67 9.67 2.01 5.59
C ARG A 67 10.61 0.97 5.01
N ALA A 68 11.85 0.87 5.49
CA ALA A 68 12.75 -0.18 5.08
C ALA A 68 12.19 -1.57 5.42
N GLN A 69 11.59 -1.73 6.60
CA GLN A 69 10.91 -2.96 6.99
C GLN A 69 9.66 -3.21 6.13
N ASP A 70 8.79 -2.21 5.97
CA ASP A 70 7.58 -2.33 5.13
C ASP A 70 7.94 -2.74 3.69
N ILE A 71 9.01 -2.19 3.12
CA ILE A 71 9.51 -2.53 1.78
C ILE A 71 10.00 -3.98 1.72
N ALA A 72 10.71 -4.45 2.75
CA ALA A 72 11.16 -5.84 2.82
C ALA A 72 9.97 -6.82 2.89
N ASP A 73 8.94 -6.48 3.67
CA ASP A 73 7.73 -7.30 3.78
C ASP A 73 6.94 -7.33 2.46
N VAL A 74 6.80 -6.18 1.78
CA VAL A 74 6.21 -6.12 0.44
C VAL A 74 7.03 -6.93 -0.57
N GLN A 75 8.36 -6.95 -0.47
CA GLN A 75 9.21 -7.76 -1.34
C GLN A 75 8.96 -9.26 -1.14
N ASN A 76 8.79 -9.71 0.10
CA ASN A 76 8.47 -11.11 0.40
C ASN A 76 7.10 -11.52 -0.18
N LEU A 77 6.11 -10.62 -0.10
CA LEU A 77 4.80 -10.82 -0.70
C LEU A 77 4.88 -10.90 -2.23
N LEU A 78 5.65 -10.01 -2.87
CA LEU A 78 5.88 -10.05 -4.32
C LEU A 78 6.51 -11.37 -4.77
N ASN A 79 7.52 -11.87 -4.05
CA ASN A 79 8.14 -13.15 -4.36
C ASN A 79 7.14 -14.31 -4.27
N SER A 80 6.29 -14.31 -3.25
CA SER A 80 5.25 -15.34 -3.05
C SER A 80 4.19 -15.27 -4.15
N LEU A 81 3.85 -14.06 -4.59
CA LEU A 81 2.87 -13.83 -5.65
C LEU A 81 3.40 -14.23 -7.02
N ASP A 82 4.68 -13.99 -7.30
CA ASP A 82 5.34 -14.45 -8.53
C ASP A 82 5.28 -15.99 -8.64
N GLN A 83 5.54 -16.71 -7.54
CA GLN A 83 5.40 -18.17 -7.50
C GLN A 83 3.96 -18.63 -7.75
N ALA A 84 2.97 -17.93 -7.19
CA ALA A 84 1.56 -18.25 -7.41
C ALA A 84 1.13 -18.02 -8.88
N ILE A 85 1.62 -16.94 -9.50
CA ILE A 85 1.38 -16.64 -10.92
C ILE A 85 2.00 -17.72 -11.79
N GLU A 86 3.24 -18.13 -11.52
CA GLU A 86 3.91 -19.20 -12.26
C GLU A 86 3.16 -20.53 -12.16
N HIS A 87 2.68 -20.87 -10.96
CA HIS A 87 1.87 -22.07 -10.73
C HIS A 87 0.55 -22.04 -11.53
N GLU A 88 -0.17 -20.92 -11.49
CA GLU A 88 -1.41 -20.75 -12.25
C GLU A 88 -1.17 -20.80 -13.77
N GLN A 89 -0.07 -20.21 -14.25
CA GLN A 89 0.33 -20.32 -15.66
C GLN A 89 0.68 -21.75 -16.06
N ALA A 90 1.33 -22.51 -15.18
CA ALA A 90 1.67 -23.91 -15.43
C ALA A 90 0.41 -24.78 -15.57
N LEU A 91 -0.57 -24.59 -14.68
CA LEU A 91 -1.87 -25.30 -14.72
C LEU A 91 -2.64 -25.06 -16.02
N ARG A 92 -2.50 -23.88 -16.64
CA ARG A 92 -3.16 -23.56 -17.92
C ARG A 92 -2.47 -24.13 -19.14
N ARG A 93 -1.21 -24.52 -19.00
CA ARG A 93 -0.39 -25.10 -20.09
C ARG A 93 -0.43 -26.62 -20.12
N SER A 94 -0.86 -27.26 -19.03
CA SER A 94 -1.06 -28.72 -18.90
C SER A 94 -2.44 -29.14 -19.37
#